data_AF-A0A3A5MLZ2-F1
#
_entry.id   AF-A0A3A5MLZ2-F1
#
_cell.length_a   1.000
_cell.length_b   1.000
_cell.length_c   1.000
_cell.angle_alpha   90.00
_cell.angle_beta   90.00
_cell.angle_gamma   90.00
#
_symmetry.space_group_name_H-M   'P 1'
#
loop_
_entity.id
_entity.type
_entity.pdbx_description
1 polymer ?
#
loop_
_entity_poly.entity_id
_entity_poly.type
_entity_poly.pdbx_seq_one_letter_code
_entity_poly.pdbx_strand_id
1 'polypeptide(L)'
;MTTPDLNTFTLARSAALDNLINAAEFVSTRTDTLDMIRAAIMVELHATNARRAIISQARAEGRTWQEIGDALGVTRQSAHERFGQ
;
A
#
# COMPACT_ATOMS: atom_id res chain seq x y z
N MET A 1 0.20 23.51 -9.20
CA MET A 1 0.76 22.30 -8.56
C MET A 1 -0.11 22.02 -7.36
N THR A 2 -1.17 21.22 -7.54
CA THR A 2 -2.19 20.97 -6.51
C THR A 2 -1.63 19.93 -5.55
N THR A 3 -1.28 20.34 -4.33
CA THR A 3 -1.01 19.37 -3.26
C THR A 3 -2.27 18.53 -3.08
N PRO A 4 -2.21 17.19 -3.24
CA PRO A 4 -3.36 16.34 -3.00
C PRO A 4 -3.84 16.59 -1.56
N ASP A 5 -5.14 16.80 -1.39
CA ASP A 5 -5.70 16.99 -0.06
C ASP A 5 -5.72 15.67 0.73
N LEU A 6 -5.88 15.75 2.04
CA LEU A 6 -5.97 14.57 2.92
C LEU A 6 -7.11 13.63 2.51
N ASN A 7 -8.15 14.14 1.86
CA ASN A 7 -9.28 13.35 1.37
C ASN A 7 -8.83 12.41 0.23
N THR A 8 -8.01 12.90 -0.70
CA THR A 8 -7.50 12.13 -1.83
C THR A 8 -6.65 10.94 -1.36
N PHE A 9 -5.76 11.16 -0.38
CA PHE A 9 -4.96 10.08 0.21
C PHE A 9 -5.82 9.09 1.01
N THR A 10 -6.81 9.59 1.73
CA THR A 10 -7.75 8.75 2.50
C THR A 10 -8.55 7.83 1.57
N LEU A 11 -9.04 8.34 0.44
CA LEU A 11 -9.76 7.56 -0.58
C LEU A 11 -8.87 6.52 -1.26
N ALA A 12 -7.63 6.90 -1.63
CA ALA A 12 -6.69 5.98 -2.24
C ALA A 12 -6.33 4.82 -1.28
N ARG A 13 -6.15 5.13 0.01
CA ARG A 13 -5.91 4.13 1.05
C ARG A 13 -7.10 3.21 1.25
N SER A 14 -8.32 3.74 1.40
CA SER A 14 -9.51 2.92 1.63
C SER A 14 -9.76 1.97 0.45
N ALA A 15 -9.73 2.48 -0.79
CA ALA A 15 -9.92 1.66 -1.98
C ALA A 15 -8.86 0.55 -2.11
N ALA A 16 -7.60 0.83 -1.78
CA ALA A 16 -6.55 -0.19 -1.84
C ALA A 16 -6.74 -1.28 -0.78
N LEU A 17 -7.21 -0.93 0.43
CA LEU A 17 -7.50 -1.89 1.50
C LEU A 17 -8.73 -2.74 1.18
N ASP A 18 -9.79 -2.15 0.64
CA ASP A 18 -10.99 -2.89 0.23
C ASP A 18 -10.66 -3.93 -0.85
N ASN A 19 -9.85 -3.54 -1.85
CA ASN A 19 -9.39 -4.47 -2.88
C ASN A 19 -8.49 -5.58 -2.32
N LEU A 20 -7.66 -5.28 -1.32
CA LEU A 20 -6.83 -6.29 -0.65
C LEU A 20 -7.69 -7.33 0.08
N ILE A 21 -8.72 -6.88 0.80
CA ILE A 21 -9.66 -7.75 1.52
C ILE A 21 -10.38 -8.66 0.52
N ASN A 22 -10.93 -8.09 -0.56
CA ASN A 22 -11.62 -8.86 -1.59
C ASN A 22 -10.70 -9.89 -2.26
N ALA A 23 -9.45 -9.53 -2.55
CA ALA A 23 -8.48 -10.45 -3.14
C ALA A 23 -8.11 -11.59 -2.17
N ALA A 24 -7.96 -11.30 -0.88
CA ALA A 24 -7.66 -12.32 0.13
C ALA A 24 -8.83 -13.29 0.34
N GLU A 25 -10.07 -12.79 0.37
CA GLU A 25 -11.27 -13.63 0.41
C GLU A 25 -11.35 -14.55 -0.82
N PHE A 26 -11.03 -14.01 -2.00
CA PHE A 26 -10.95 -14.78 -3.22
C PHE A 26 -9.89 -15.89 -3.16
N VAL A 27 -8.70 -15.66 -2.56
CA VAL A 27 -7.71 -16.74 -2.35
C VAL A 27 -8.30 -17.86 -1.48
N SER A 28 -9.00 -17.50 -0.40
CA SER A 28 -9.47 -18.44 0.61
C SER A 28 -10.62 -19.36 0.17
N THR A 29 -11.34 -18.99 -0.89
CA THR A 29 -12.55 -19.68 -1.36
C THR A 29 -12.32 -20.52 -2.62
N ARG A 30 -11.09 -20.54 -3.15
CA ARG A 30 -10.75 -21.25 -4.39
C ARG A 30 -10.26 -22.66 -4.13
N THR A 31 -10.64 -23.58 -5.01
CA THR A 31 -10.18 -24.98 -5.00
C THR A 31 -9.14 -25.27 -6.08
N ASP A 32 -9.08 -24.44 -7.13
CA ASP A 32 -8.09 -24.56 -8.20
C ASP A 32 -6.80 -23.79 -7.85
N THR A 33 -5.65 -24.45 -7.98
CA THR A 33 -4.36 -23.90 -7.58
C THR A 33 -3.87 -22.78 -8.49
N LEU A 34 -4.22 -22.79 -9.79
CA LEU A 34 -3.86 -21.69 -10.69
C LEU A 34 -4.68 -20.44 -10.38
N ASP A 35 -5.95 -20.60 -10.01
CA ASP A 35 -6.76 -19.48 -9.52
C ASP A 35 -6.26 -18.92 -8.19
N MET A 36 -5.81 -19.77 -7.27
CA MET A 36 -5.18 -19.33 -6.01
C MET A 36 -3.91 -18.51 -6.29
N ILE A 37 -3.06 -18.92 -7.25
CA ILE A 37 -1.86 -18.17 -7.64
C ILE A 37 -2.24 -16.80 -8.21
N ARG A 38 -3.23 -16.73 -9.11
CA ARG A 38 -3.69 -15.44 -9.66
C ARG A 38 -4.22 -14.52 -8.57
N ALA A 39 -4.97 -15.08 -7.62
CA ALA A 39 -5.52 -14.34 -6.49
C ALA A 39 -4.43 -13.82 -5.56
N ALA A 40 -3.41 -14.62 -5.27
CA ALA A 40 -2.25 -14.21 -4.47
C ALA A 40 -1.49 -13.03 -5.12
N ILE A 41 -1.32 -13.04 -6.45
CA ILE A 41 -0.73 -11.92 -7.20
C ILE A 41 -1.57 -10.64 -7.01
N MET A 42 -2.90 -10.75 -7.02
CA MET A 42 -3.78 -9.60 -6.77
C MET A 42 -3.65 -9.08 -5.33
N VAL A 43 -3.53 -9.97 -4.34
CA VAL A 43 -3.24 -9.60 -2.94
C VAL A 43 -1.93 -8.81 -2.86
N GLU A 44 -0.86 -9.30 -3.46
CA GLU A 44 0.45 -8.62 -3.46
C GLU A 44 0.41 -7.22 -4.10
N LEU A 45 -0.30 -7.11 -5.22
CA LEU A 45 -0.51 -5.85 -5.93
C LEU A 45 -1.26 -4.85 -5.04
N HIS A 46 -2.39 -5.24 -4.47
CA HIS A 46 -3.22 -4.35 -3.64
C HIS A 46 -2.55 -4.00 -2.32
N ALA A 47 -1.82 -4.93 -1.69
CA ALA A 47 -1.03 -4.65 -0.50
C ALA A 47 0.08 -3.62 -0.78
N THR A 48 0.72 -3.71 -1.96
CA THR A 48 1.72 -2.74 -2.39
C THR A 48 1.11 -1.37 -2.63
N ASN A 49 -0.07 -1.29 -3.25
CA ASN A 49 -0.79 -0.04 -3.48
C ASN A 49 -1.24 0.61 -2.15
N ALA A 50 -1.79 -0.18 -1.23
CA ALA A 50 -2.20 0.29 0.09
C ALA A 50 -1.00 0.87 0.87
N ARG A 51 0.13 0.16 0.88
CA ARG A 51 1.37 0.63 1.51
C ARG A 51 1.85 1.95 0.91
N ARG A 52 1.84 2.10 -0.42
CA ARG A 52 2.19 3.37 -1.09
C ARG A 52 1.26 4.50 -0.66
N ALA A 53 -0.05 4.29 -0.70
CA ALA A 53 -1.04 5.29 -0.30
C ALA A 53 -0.86 5.73 1.16
N ILE A 54 -0.63 4.79 2.08
CA ILE A 54 -0.37 5.08 3.50
C ILE A 54 0.92 5.89 3.68
N ILE A 55 2.00 5.55 2.98
CA ILE A 55 3.26 6.30 3.05
C ILE A 55 3.08 7.72 2.49
N SER A 56 2.38 7.87 1.36
CA SER A 56 2.07 9.19 0.81
C SER A 56 1.24 10.04 1.77
N GLN A 57 0.25 9.43 2.43
CA GLN A 57 -0.51 10.09 3.49
C GLN A 57 0.38 10.53 4.65
N ALA A 58 1.23 9.64 5.17
CA ALA A 58 2.16 9.96 6.25
C ALA A 58 3.09 11.13 5.88
N ARG A 59 3.57 11.18 4.64
CA ARG A 59 4.36 12.31 4.12
C ARG A 59 3.56 13.61 4.06
N ALA A 60 2.29 13.55 3.64
CA ALA A 60 1.39 14.71 3.62
C ALA A 60 1.07 15.22 5.04
N GLU A 61 1.04 14.33 6.03
CA GLU A 61 0.89 14.65 7.46
C GLU A 61 2.20 15.16 8.12
N GLY A 62 3.30 15.24 7.36
CA GLY A 62 4.58 15.76 7.83
C GLY A 62 5.53 14.74 8.46
N ARG A 63 5.19 13.45 8.46
CA ARG A 63 6.09 12.38 8.97
C ARG A 63 7.38 12.34 8.17
N THR A 64 8.51 12.28 8.85
CA THR A 64 9.84 12.26 8.25
C THR A 64 10.17 10.93 7.58
N TRP A 65 11.09 10.93 6.62
CA TRP A 65 11.63 9.69 6.03
C TRP A 65 12.33 8.79 7.05
N GLN A 66 12.80 9.35 8.18
CA GLN A 66 13.36 8.57 9.27
C GLN A 66 12.26 7.76 9.96
N GLU A 67 11.19 8.40 10.42
CA GLU A 67 10.04 7.72 11.05
C GLU A 67 9.42 6.66 10.13
N ILE A 68 9.33 6.95 8.83
CA ILE A 68 8.82 6.00 7.83
C ILE A 68 9.77 4.81 7.64
N GLY A 69 11.09 5.06 7.58
CA GLY A 69 12.09 4.00 7.49
C GLY A 69 12.05 3.08 8.71
N ASP A 70 11.99 3.66 9.91
CA ASP A 70 11.90 2.93 11.17
C ASP A 70 10.65 2.04 11.21
N ALA A 71 9.48 2.56 10.79
CA ALA A 71 8.24 1.79 10.71
C ALA A 71 8.28 0.65 9.66
N LEU A 72 9.06 0.82 8.59
CA LEU A 72 9.24 -0.17 7.53
C LEU A 72 10.36 -1.19 7.84
N GLY A 73 11.15 -0.98 8.91
CA GLY A 73 12.33 -1.79 9.21
C GLY A 73 13.45 -1.62 8.18
N VAL A 74 13.55 -0.46 7.53
CA VAL A 74 14.59 -0.14 6.53
C VAL A 74 15.28 1.18 6.85
N THR A 75 16.41 1.45 6.21
CA THR A 75 17.08 2.75 6.39
C THR A 75 16.25 3.91 5.82
N ARG A 76 16.44 5.12 6.36
CA ARG A 76 15.86 6.36 5.81
C ARG A 76 16.12 6.52 4.31
N GLN A 77 17.35 6.26 3.86
CA GLN A 77 17.74 6.38 2.45
C GLN A 77 16.94 5.38 1.60
N SER A 78 16.88 4.11 2.02
CA SER A 78 16.11 3.08 1.31
C SER A 78 14.61 3.42 1.25
N ALA A 79 14.04 4.00 2.31
CA ALA A 79 12.64 4.45 2.29
C ALA A 79 12.43 5.60 1.30
N HIS A 80 13.31 6.61 1.31
CA HIS A 80 13.24 7.74 0.39
C HIS A 80 13.42 7.32 -1.08
N GLU A 81 14.37 6.44 -1.39
CA GLU A 81 14.59 5.94 -2.74
C GLU A 81 13.39 5.15 -3.27
N ARG A 82 12.75 4.34 -2.42
CA ARG A 82 11.63 3.47 -2.81
C ARG A 82 10.29 4.20 -2.93
N PHE A 83 10.07 5.23 -2.12
CA PHE A 83 8.75 5.86 -1.95
C PHE A 83 8.74 7.38 -2.09
N GLY A 84 9.88 8.01 -2.31
CA GLY A 84 10.01 9.46 -2.42
C GLY A 84 9.74 10.06 -3.79
N GLN A 85 9.42 9.22 -4.78
CA GLN A 85 9.06 9.61 -6.16
C GLN A 85 7.55 9.64 -6.34
#